data_AF-H9EZ27-F1
#
_entry.id   AF-H9EZ27-F1
#
_cell.length_a   1.000
_cell.length_b   1.000
_cell.length_c   1.000
_cell.angle_alpha   90.00
_cell.angle_beta   90.00
_cell.angle_gamma   90.00
#
_symmetry.space_group_name_H-M   'P 1'
#
loop_
_entity.id
_entity.type
_entity.pdbx_description
1 polymer ?
#
loop_
_entity_poly.entity_id
_entity_poly.type
_entity_poly.pdbx_seq_one_letter_code
_entity_poly.pdbx_strand_id
1 'polypeptide(L)'
;MDGDGDPESVGQPEEASPEEQPDEASAEEERPEDQEEEEEAVAAAYLDELPEPLLLRVLAALPAAELVQACRLVCLRWKELVDGAPLWLLKCQQEGLVPEGGAEEERDHWQQFYFLSKRRRNLLRNPCGEEDLEGWCDVEHGGDGWRG
;
A
#
# COMPACT_ATOMS: atom_id res chain seq x y z
N MET A 1 -65.04 53.40 60.54
CA MET A 1 -63.81 53.06 59.78
C MET A 1 -64.21 51.95 58.81
N ASP A 2 -65.16 52.21 57.91
CA ASP A 2 -65.05 53.01 56.67
C ASP A 2 -64.26 52.23 55.60
N GLY A 3 -64.91 51.94 54.47
CA GLY A 3 -64.28 51.30 53.31
C GLY A 3 -65.28 50.65 52.36
N ASP A 4 -66.07 51.47 51.68
CA ASP A 4 -66.96 51.16 50.55
C ASP A 4 -66.16 51.28 49.22
N GLY A 5 -66.49 50.52 48.17
CA GLY A 5 -66.22 50.92 46.77
C GLY A 5 -65.50 49.94 45.80
N ASP A 6 -66.31 49.31 44.95
CA ASP A 6 -66.12 48.64 43.61
C ASP A 6 -65.31 49.43 42.52
N PRO A 7 -65.18 49.02 41.21
CA PRO A 7 -65.12 47.72 40.49
C PRO A 7 -64.09 47.66 39.30
N GLU A 8 -64.10 46.54 38.54
CA GLU A 8 -63.66 46.29 37.13
C GLU A 8 -62.16 46.22 36.77
N SER A 9 -61.73 45.12 36.11
CA SER A 9 -61.31 45.12 34.68
C SER A 9 -60.53 43.86 34.26
N VAL A 10 -61.10 43.16 33.27
CA VAL A 10 -60.52 42.49 32.08
C VAL A 10 -59.06 41.97 32.13
N GLY A 11 -58.88 40.69 31.78
CA GLY A 11 -57.64 40.20 31.15
C GLY A 11 -57.40 38.69 31.25
N GLN A 12 -57.88 37.91 30.27
CA GLN A 12 -57.14 36.75 29.75
C GLN A 12 -56.18 37.29 28.67
N PRO A 13 -54.98 36.69 28.49
CA PRO A 13 -54.89 35.54 27.59
C PRO A 13 -53.91 34.45 28.06
N GLU A 14 -53.91 33.37 27.28
CA GLU A 14 -52.83 32.43 26.90
C GLU A 14 -51.48 32.57 27.63
N GLU A 15 -50.80 31.48 27.99
CA GLU A 15 -50.04 30.69 27.02
C GLU A 15 -50.01 29.20 27.38
N ALA A 16 -50.13 28.39 26.33
CA ALA A 16 -49.95 26.96 26.36
C ALA A 16 -48.53 26.60 26.79
N SER A 17 -48.45 25.52 27.56
CA SER A 17 -47.24 24.77 27.87
C SER A 17 -46.49 24.38 26.60
N PRO A 18 -45.18 24.61 26.51
CA PRO A 18 -44.29 23.69 25.86
C PRO A 18 -43.67 22.81 26.95
N GLU A 19 -44.07 21.54 27.00
CA GLU A 19 -43.19 20.53 27.58
C GLU A 19 -41.91 20.54 26.73
N GLU A 20 -40.87 21.22 27.23
CA GLU A 20 -39.51 21.07 26.70
C GLU A 20 -39.08 19.64 26.98
N GLN A 21 -39.17 18.82 25.92
CA GLN A 21 -38.53 17.53 25.85
C GLN A 21 -37.03 17.74 26.06
N PRO A 22 -36.37 16.94 26.90
CA PRO A 22 -34.93 17.05 27.04
C PRO A 22 -34.30 16.73 25.68
N ASP A 23 -33.45 17.66 25.23
CA ASP A 23 -32.42 17.45 24.21
C ASP A 23 -31.78 16.07 24.46
N GLU A 24 -32.19 15.09 23.67
CA GLU A 24 -31.36 13.92 23.38
C GLU A 24 -30.18 14.46 22.59
N ALA A 25 -29.19 14.97 23.32
CA ALA A 25 -27.83 15.04 22.84
C ALA A 25 -27.42 13.59 22.56
N SER A 26 -27.73 13.12 21.36
CA SER A 26 -27.06 12.00 20.73
C SER A 26 -25.57 12.36 20.70
N ALA A 27 -24.88 12.01 21.77
CA ALA A 27 -23.49 11.65 21.68
C ALA A 27 -23.47 10.41 20.79
N GLU A 28 -23.38 10.65 19.47
CA GLU A 28 -22.88 9.66 18.54
C GLU A 28 -21.45 9.35 19.02
N GLU A 29 -21.33 8.39 19.95
CA GLU A 29 -20.05 7.72 20.19
C GLU A 29 -19.70 7.07 18.86
N GLU A 30 -18.82 7.72 18.11
CA GLU A 30 -18.24 7.16 16.89
C GLU A 30 -17.79 5.73 17.20
N ARG A 31 -18.33 4.77 16.44
CA ARG A 31 -17.96 3.36 16.60
C ARG A 31 -16.48 3.25 16.24
N PRO A 32 -15.66 2.49 16.99
CA PRO A 32 -14.22 2.39 16.72
C PRO A 32 -13.90 1.95 15.27
N GLU A 33 -14.79 1.19 14.63
CA GLU A 33 -14.69 0.80 13.21
C GLU A 33 -14.85 2.00 12.24
N ASP A 34 -15.72 2.96 12.58
CA ASP A 34 -15.96 4.14 11.73
C ASP A 34 -14.76 5.11 11.79
N GLN A 35 -14.06 5.16 12.94
CA GLN A 35 -12.82 5.93 13.11
C GLN A 35 -11.64 5.31 12.35
N GLU A 36 -11.49 3.97 12.36
CA GLU A 36 -10.45 3.27 11.61
C GLU A 36 -10.62 3.45 10.08
N GLU A 37 -11.86 3.39 9.58
CA GLU A 37 -12.16 3.64 8.17
C GLU A 37 -11.84 5.08 7.74
N GLU A 38 -12.16 6.08 8.58
CA GLU A 38 -11.78 7.47 8.32
C GLU A 38 -10.26 7.66 8.31
N GLU A 39 -9.54 7.05 9.25
CA GLU A 39 -8.09 7.15 9.32
C GLU A 39 -7.42 6.51 8.09
N GLU A 40 -7.90 5.35 7.61
CA GLU A 40 -7.45 4.73 6.36
C GLU A 40 -7.73 5.61 5.14
N ALA A 41 -8.92 6.23 5.08
CA ALA A 41 -9.27 7.13 3.99
C ALA A 41 -8.37 8.37 3.95
N VAL A 42 -8.07 8.96 5.11
CA VAL A 42 -7.14 10.09 5.24
C VAL A 42 -5.71 9.68 4.85
N ALA A 43 -5.26 8.50 5.28
CA ALA A 43 -3.94 7.97 4.91
C ALA A 43 -3.83 7.71 3.39
N ALA A 44 -4.88 7.16 2.77
CA ALA A 44 -4.94 6.95 1.33
C ALA A 44 -4.86 8.28 0.57
N ALA A 45 -5.60 9.30 1.01
CA ALA A 45 -5.52 10.64 0.44
C ALA A 45 -4.12 11.24 0.58
N TYR A 46 -3.48 11.10 1.74
CA TYR A 46 -2.12 11.58 1.97
C TYR A 46 -1.08 10.93 1.04
N LEU A 47 -1.20 9.61 0.81
CA LEU A 47 -0.31 8.91 -0.13
C LEU A 47 -0.53 9.34 -1.58
N ASP A 48 -1.76 9.69 -1.95
CA ASP A 48 -2.08 10.15 -3.30
C ASP A 48 -1.61 11.59 -3.59
N GLU A 49 -1.47 12.42 -2.56
CA GLU A 49 -0.92 13.78 -2.66
C GLU A 49 0.63 13.83 -2.62
N LEU A 50 1.27 12.73 -2.21
CA LEU A 50 2.72 12.67 -2.03
C LEU A 50 3.47 12.97 -3.34
N PRO A 51 4.54 13.78 -3.36
CA PRO A 51 5.37 13.98 -4.55
C PRO A 51 5.89 12.66 -5.15
N GLU A 52 5.93 12.57 -6.48
CA GLU A 52 6.35 11.35 -7.20
C GLU A 52 7.67 10.74 -6.70
N PRO A 53 8.76 11.51 -6.48
CA PRO A 53 10.02 10.94 -5.99
C PRO A 53 9.91 10.29 -4.61
N LEU A 54 8.99 10.76 -3.76
CA LEU A 54 8.75 10.18 -2.44
C LEU A 54 7.88 8.92 -2.55
N LEU A 55 6.86 8.93 -3.40
CA LEU A 55 6.05 7.74 -3.66
C LEU A 55 6.89 6.61 -4.27
N LEU A 56 7.81 6.94 -5.20
CA LEU A 56 8.77 5.97 -5.74
C LEU A 56 9.64 5.33 -4.65
N ARG A 57 10.05 6.09 -3.64
CA ARG A 57 10.82 5.54 -2.50
C ARG A 57 9.99 4.61 -1.63
N VAL A 58 8.72 4.94 -1.39
CA VAL A 58 7.78 4.07 -0.68
C VAL A 58 7.59 2.77 -1.45
N LEU A 59 7.25 2.84 -2.74
CA LEU A 59 7.08 1.67 -3.60
C LEU A 59 8.38 0.84 -3.71
N ALA A 60 9.54 1.48 -3.84
CA ALA A 60 10.82 0.77 -3.95
C ALA A 60 11.15 -0.07 -2.71
N ALA A 61 10.61 0.28 -1.54
CA ALA A 61 10.78 -0.51 -0.31
C ALA A 61 9.97 -1.81 -0.30
N LEU A 62 8.97 -1.96 -1.16
CA LEU A 62 8.10 -3.14 -1.23
C LEU A 62 8.72 -4.30 -2.04
N PRO A 63 8.33 -5.55 -1.76
CA PRO A 63 8.69 -6.70 -2.59
C PRO A 63 8.25 -6.52 -4.05
N ALA A 64 9.12 -6.87 -4.99
CA ALA A 64 8.85 -6.71 -6.41
C ALA A 64 7.62 -7.48 -6.93
N ALA A 65 7.29 -8.60 -6.29
CA ALA A 65 6.09 -9.37 -6.63
C ALA A 65 4.81 -8.57 -6.28
N GLU A 66 4.76 -7.97 -5.10
CA GLU A 66 3.62 -7.16 -4.63
C GLU A 66 3.44 -5.91 -5.49
N LEU A 67 4.55 -5.27 -5.92
CA LEU A 67 4.48 -4.13 -6.83
C LEU A 67 3.70 -4.47 -8.11
N VAL A 68 4.02 -5.60 -8.74
CA VAL A 68 3.42 -6.00 -10.02
C VAL A 68 2.02 -6.57 -9.85
N GLN A 69 1.76 -7.28 -8.75
CA GLN A 69 0.50 -8.03 -8.55
C GLN A 69 -0.58 -7.21 -7.83
N ALA A 70 -0.19 -6.30 -6.94
CA ALA A 70 -1.12 -5.53 -6.09
C ALA A 70 -0.99 -4.02 -6.31
N CYS A 71 0.19 -3.43 -6.11
CA CYS A 71 0.36 -1.97 -6.16
C CYS A 71 -0.02 -1.38 -7.52
N ARG A 72 0.29 -2.10 -8.62
CA ARG A 72 -0.10 -1.73 -9.99
C ARG A 72 -1.61 -1.61 -10.19
N LEU A 73 -2.43 -2.21 -9.33
CA LEU A 73 -3.90 -2.23 -9.43
C LEU A 73 -4.58 -1.19 -8.51
N VAL A 74 -3.82 -0.46 -7.69
CA VAL A 74 -4.37 0.51 -6.73
C VAL A 74 -5.05 1.67 -7.44
N CYS A 75 -4.32 2.37 -8.31
CA CYS A 75 -4.85 3.47 -9.13
C CYS A 75 -3.98 3.68 -10.39
N LEU A 76 -4.43 4.56 -11.30
CA LEU A 76 -3.70 4.86 -12.55
C LEU A 76 -2.29 5.41 -12.28
N ARG A 77 -2.15 6.28 -11.27
CA ARG A 77 -0.86 6.87 -10.90
C ARG A 77 0.14 5.81 -10.44
N TRP A 78 -0.29 4.88 -9.58
CA TRP A 78 0.57 3.78 -9.13
C TRP A 78 0.94 2.84 -10.27
N LYS A 79 -0.01 2.56 -11.17
CA LYS A 79 0.26 1.78 -12.38
C LYS A 79 1.37 2.42 -13.23
N GLU A 80 1.32 3.72 -13.47
CA GLU A 80 2.32 4.45 -14.27
C GLU A 80 3.71 4.36 -13.62
N LEU A 81 3.80 4.51 -12.30
CA LEU A 81 5.07 4.37 -11.58
C LEU A 81 5.60 2.94 -11.58
N VAL A 82 4.72 1.95 -11.43
CA VAL A 82 5.10 0.52 -11.46
C VAL A 82 5.52 0.08 -12.86
N ASP A 83 4.86 0.58 -13.91
CA ASP A 83 5.22 0.28 -15.31
C ASP A 83 6.45 1.10 -15.76
N GLY A 84 6.82 2.16 -15.03
CA GLY A 84 7.89 3.08 -15.34
C GLY A 84 9.29 2.62 -14.95
N ALA A 85 10.28 2.94 -15.78
CA ALA A 85 11.70 2.68 -15.52
C ALA A 85 12.25 3.22 -14.17
N PRO A 86 11.89 4.44 -13.70
CA PRO A 86 12.50 5.03 -12.50
C PRO A 86 12.38 4.17 -11.24
N LEU A 87 11.24 3.49 -11.04
CA LEU A 87 11.03 2.61 -9.88
C LEU A 87 12.03 1.46 -9.88
N TRP A 88 12.16 0.78 -11.01
CA TRP A 88 13.01 -0.40 -11.14
C TRP A 88 14.49 -0.06 -11.15
N LEU A 89 14.86 1.09 -11.72
CA LEU A 89 16.22 1.63 -11.59
C LEU A 89 16.57 1.90 -10.12
N LEU A 90 15.69 2.58 -9.38
CA LEU A 90 15.89 2.86 -7.95
C LEU A 90 16.05 1.56 -7.14
N LYS A 91 15.20 0.55 -7.38
CA LYS A 91 15.35 -0.77 -6.74
C LYS A 91 16.67 -1.44 -7.11
N CYS A 92 17.11 -1.36 -8.36
CA CYS A 92 18.39 -1.92 -8.78
C CYS A 92 19.57 -1.24 -8.06
N GLN A 93 19.53 0.08 -7.91
CA GLN A 93 20.57 0.84 -7.20
C GLN A 93 20.61 0.48 -5.71
N GLN A 94 19.45 0.43 -5.04
CA GLN A 94 19.36 0.06 -3.62
C GLN A 94 19.88 -1.34 -3.32
N GLU A 95 19.77 -2.25 -4.28
CA GLU A 95 20.19 -3.65 -4.14
C GLU A 95 21.56 -3.94 -4.77
N GLY A 96 22.30 -2.92 -5.22
CA GLY A 96 23.63 -3.09 -5.81
C GLY A 96 23.65 -3.89 -7.13
N LEU A 97 22.54 -3.89 -7.87
CA LEU A 97 22.40 -4.61 -9.14
C LEU A 97 22.90 -3.81 -10.35
N VAL A 98 23.09 -2.49 -10.21
CA VAL A 98 23.61 -1.64 -11.28
C VAL A 98 25.13 -1.82 -11.35
N PRO A 99 25.69 -2.25 -12.51
CA PRO A 99 27.13 -2.42 -12.66
C PRO A 99 27.87 -1.07 -12.62
N GLU A 100 29.00 -1.02 -11.92
CA GLU A 100 29.94 0.11 -12.02
C GLU A 100 30.41 0.27 -13.47
N GLY A 101 30.01 1.36 -14.12
CA GLY A 101 30.43 1.71 -15.49
C GLY A 101 29.56 1.17 -16.63
N GLY A 102 28.39 0.56 -16.33
CA GLY A 102 27.41 0.22 -17.35
C GLY A 102 26.54 1.42 -17.72
N ALA A 103 26.33 1.68 -19.01
CA ALA A 103 25.50 2.78 -19.51
C ALA A 103 24.12 2.76 -18.82
N GLU A 104 23.90 3.70 -17.90
CA GLU A 104 22.63 3.90 -17.21
C GLU A 104 21.50 4.27 -18.20
N GLU A 105 21.88 4.74 -19.39
CA GLU A 105 21.00 5.37 -20.37
C GLU A 105 20.35 4.43 -21.39
N GLU A 106 20.77 3.16 -21.53
CA GLU A 106 20.36 2.33 -22.69
C GLU A 106 19.44 1.15 -22.35
N ARG A 107 18.82 1.15 -21.16
CA ARG A 107 17.91 0.06 -20.75
C ARG A 107 16.46 0.51 -20.77
N ASP A 108 15.76 0.16 -21.85
CA ASP A 108 14.32 0.37 -21.98
C ASP A 108 13.48 -0.50 -21.03
N HIS A 109 14.06 -1.56 -20.42
CA HIS A 109 13.33 -2.61 -19.69
C HIS A 109 13.88 -2.88 -18.27
N TRP A 110 13.99 -1.85 -17.43
CA TRP A 110 14.53 -1.99 -16.06
C TRP A 110 13.80 -3.01 -15.18
N GLN A 111 12.48 -3.15 -15.32
CA GLN A 111 11.72 -4.17 -14.62
C GLN A 111 12.22 -5.57 -14.94
N GLN A 112 12.39 -5.87 -16.23
CA GLN A 112 12.87 -7.17 -16.67
C GLN A 112 14.31 -7.42 -16.19
N PHE A 113 15.16 -6.39 -16.28
CA PHE A 113 16.53 -6.45 -15.76
C PHE A 113 16.54 -6.80 -14.26
N TYR A 114 15.71 -6.14 -13.45
CA TYR A 114 15.59 -6.41 -12.02
C TYR A 114 15.27 -7.89 -11.76
N PHE A 115 14.20 -8.42 -12.36
CA PHE A 115 13.78 -9.80 -12.13
C PHE A 115 14.81 -10.84 -12.62
N LEU A 116 15.45 -10.60 -13.78
CA LEU A 116 16.51 -11.48 -14.28
C LEU A 116 17.73 -11.46 -13.36
N SER A 117 18.11 -10.29 -12.86
CA SER A 117 19.25 -10.13 -11.95
C SER A 117 18.99 -10.84 -10.62
N LYS A 118 17.80 -10.70 -10.04
CA LYS A 118 17.41 -11.38 -8.79
C LYS A 118 17.36 -12.90 -8.91
N ARG A 119 17.19 -13.44 -10.12
CA ARG A 119 17.08 -14.89 -10.39
C ARG A 119 18.35 -15.50 -10.94
N ARG A 120 19.41 -14.70 -11.16
CA ARG A 120 20.67 -15.13 -11.75
C ARG A 120 21.38 -16.13 -10.84
N ARG A 121 21.42 -17.39 -11.27
CA ARG A 121 22.16 -18.49 -10.64
C ARG A 121 22.46 -19.57 -11.67
N ASN A 122 23.38 -20.48 -11.35
CA ASN A 122 23.53 -21.70 -12.14
C ASN A 122 22.25 -22.53 -12.01
N LEU A 123 21.67 -22.91 -13.14
CA LEU A 123 20.47 -23.75 -13.19
C LEU A 123 20.81 -25.25 -13.26
N LEU A 124 22.07 -25.58 -13.57
CA LEU A 124 22.58 -26.93 -13.51
C LEU A 124 22.79 -27.32 -12.04
N ARG A 125 22.26 -28.49 -11.66
CA ARG A 125 22.59 -29.11 -10.38
C ARG A 125 23.96 -29.77 -10.49
N ASN A 126 24.70 -29.77 -9.38
CA ASN A 126 26.00 -30.43 -9.26
C ASN A 126 26.94 -30.20 -10.46
N PRO A 127 27.23 -28.93 -10.83
CA PRO A 127 28.00 -28.62 -12.03
C PRO A 127 29.46 -29.08 -11.95
N CYS A 128 29.97 -29.38 -10.75
CA CYS A 128 31.36 -29.74 -10.50
C CYS A 128 31.57 -31.20 -10.04
N GLY A 129 30.51 -31.99 -9.89
CA GLY A 129 30.61 -33.38 -9.43
C GLY A 129 30.89 -33.55 -7.93
N GLU A 130 30.68 -32.52 -7.10
CA GLU A 130 30.84 -32.60 -5.64
C GLU A 130 29.83 -33.55 -4.99
N GLU A 131 28.69 -33.77 -5.64
CA GLU A 131 27.64 -34.72 -5.26
C GLU A 131 27.63 -35.94 -6.21
N ASP A 132 28.82 -36.41 -6.61
CA ASP A 132 29.02 -37.48 -7.60
C ASP A 132 28.23 -37.20 -8.90
N LEU A 133 27.29 -38.08 -9.29
CA LEU A 133 26.40 -37.93 -10.44
C LEU A 133 24.99 -37.44 -10.06
N GLU A 134 24.77 -36.99 -8.82
CA GLU A 134 23.47 -36.47 -8.42
C GLU A 134 23.06 -35.27 -9.29
N GLY A 135 21.79 -35.21 -9.70
CA GLY A 135 21.26 -34.15 -10.54
C GLY A 135 21.53 -34.31 -12.05
N TRP A 136 22.34 -35.29 -12.44
CA TRP A 136 22.56 -35.68 -13.83
C TRP A 136 21.63 -36.84 -14.22
N CYS A 137 20.96 -36.71 -15.37
CA CYS A 137 20.09 -37.73 -15.96
C CYS A 137 20.69 -38.26 -17.26
N ASP A 138 20.19 -39.40 -17.75
CA ASP A 138 20.64 -40.02 -19.00
C ASP A 138 22.16 -40.30 -19.02
N VAL A 139 22.71 -40.63 -17.84
CA VAL A 139 24.16 -40.85 -17.69
C VAL A 139 24.55 -42.22 -18.26
N GLU A 140 25.32 -42.19 -19.35
CA GLU A 140 25.92 -43.37 -19.94
C GLU A 140 27.22 -43.75 -19.22
N HIS A 141 27.31 -45.00 -18.75
CA HIS A 141 28.44 -45.54 -17.98
C HIS A 141 29.27 -46.51 -18.83
N GLY A 142 29.84 -46.03 -19.94
CA GLY A 142 30.73 -46.82 -20.79
C GLY A 142 32.09 -47.11 -20.13
N GLY A 143 32.71 -48.25 -20.46
CA GLY A 143 34.05 -48.62 -19.98
C GLY A 143 34.10 -48.77 -18.45
N ASP A 144 35.02 -48.04 -17.81
CA ASP A 144 35.18 -48.03 -16.35
C ASP A 144 34.15 -47.14 -15.61
N GLY A 145 33.25 -46.48 -16.35
CA GLY A 145 32.27 -45.53 -15.82
C GLY A 145 32.86 -44.17 -15.44
N TRP A 146 32.01 -43.29 -14.88
CA TRP A 146 32.41 -42.00 -14.33
C TRP A 146 33.09 -42.19 -12.97
N ARG A 147 34.14 -41.40 -12.69
CA ARG A 147 34.82 -41.36 -11.38
C ARG A 147 34.72 -39.95 -10.81
N GLY A 148 34.39 -39.86 -9.52
CA GLY A 148 34.47 -38.64 -8.70
C GLY A 148 35.87 -38.44 -8.13
#